data_AF-A0A3N4LZK7-F1
#
_entry.id   AF-A0A3N4LZK7-F1
#
_cell.length_a   1.000
_cell.length_b   1.000
_cell.length_c   1.000
_cell.angle_alpha   90.00
_cell.angle_beta   90.00
_cell.angle_gamma   90.00
#
_symmetry.space_group_name_H-M   'P 1'
#
loop_
_entity.id
_entity.type
_entity.pdbx_description
1 polymer ?
#
loop_
_entity_poly.entity_id
_entity_poly.type
_entity_poly.pdbx_seq_one_letter_code
_entity_poly.pdbx_strand_id
1 'polypeptide(L)'
;MSVSPVYSSATTHISNMSATPRSPTPPPPSQVERAFTWSPTPAPSTQQPTQPVKQQRVHYTPELKLQLIRLCINSTEQFCELNAGAFWQYIAVLFQQKTGNKAGDLRKKVSTLITEREAVIRAHKLQSGVAVAAPTDLDQALDEWMEIIERRNEERKGQEADDIKREKAASEIKRENLLHTLSKKRTFNAVMDARNTVDLTHPGDVVIKRRQIRENLRESTNKAEFYESLLRIMDEFKTGILSALNKPSSQPSSEVPPAILPPAIPPLATSAEVTQLHNRLSRLEDILEKLVSEISKGKD
;
A
#
# COMPACT_ATOMS: atom_id res chain seq x y z
N MET A 1 12.46 -47.15 28.66
CA MET A 1 13.05 -47.19 27.30
C MET A 1 11.91 -46.98 26.32
N SER A 2 11.74 -45.75 25.81
CA SER A 2 10.71 -45.39 24.82
C SER A 2 11.40 -45.14 23.50
N VAL A 3 10.97 -45.87 22.47
CA VAL A 3 11.53 -45.81 21.11
C VAL A 3 10.54 -45.03 20.26
N SER A 4 10.93 -43.85 19.80
CA SER A 4 10.11 -43.03 18.90
C SER A 4 10.16 -43.56 17.47
N PRO A 5 9.03 -43.55 16.71
CA PRO A 5 9.01 -44.00 15.33
C PRO A 5 9.54 -42.92 14.38
N VAL A 6 10.40 -43.35 13.47
CA VAL A 6 10.94 -42.58 12.34
C VAL A 6 9.87 -42.53 11.25
N TYR A 7 9.35 -41.34 10.95
CA TYR A 7 8.50 -41.12 9.77
C TYR A 7 9.36 -40.76 8.56
N SER A 8 9.50 -41.72 7.64
CA SER A 8 10.05 -41.50 6.30
C SER A 8 9.05 -40.70 5.46
N SER A 9 9.42 -39.49 5.08
CA SER A 9 8.64 -38.68 4.15
C SER A 9 9.01 -39.07 2.71
N ALA A 10 8.02 -39.55 1.96
CA ALA A 10 8.16 -39.86 0.54
C ALA A 10 8.09 -38.57 -0.29
N THR A 11 9.17 -38.26 -1.00
CA THR A 11 9.26 -37.15 -1.95
C THR A 11 8.53 -37.51 -3.25
N THR A 12 7.34 -36.94 -3.46
CA THR A 12 6.64 -37.04 -4.74
C THR A 12 7.22 -36.03 -5.72
N HIS A 13 7.95 -36.52 -6.72
CA HIS A 13 8.47 -35.75 -7.84
C HIS A 13 7.30 -35.43 -8.80
N ILE A 14 6.79 -34.19 -8.76
CA ILE A 14 5.79 -33.71 -9.73
C ILE A 14 6.53 -33.10 -10.91
N SER A 15 6.66 -33.88 -11.98
CA SER A 15 7.13 -33.40 -13.28
C SER A 15 6.09 -32.49 -13.92
N ASN A 16 6.36 -31.19 -13.91
CA ASN A 16 5.54 -30.19 -14.56
C ASN A 16 5.92 -30.08 -16.04
N MET A 17 5.22 -30.82 -16.90
CA MET A 17 5.27 -30.62 -18.35
C MET A 17 4.07 -29.79 -18.78
N SER A 18 4.29 -28.50 -19.00
CA SER A 18 3.35 -27.63 -19.70
C SER A 18 4.12 -26.78 -20.70
N ALA A 19 4.19 -27.30 -21.92
CA ALA A 19 4.63 -26.57 -23.08
C ALA A 19 3.58 -25.48 -23.40
N THR A 20 3.96 -24.22 -23.24
CA THR A 20 3.17 -23.08 -23.70
C THR A 20 3.28 -22.95 -25.23
N PRO A 21 2.17 -22.77 -25.95
CA PRO A 21 2.19 -22.48 -27.39
C PRO A 21 2.76 -21.07 -27.63
N ARG A 22 3.71 -20.97 -28.57
CA ARG A 22 4.35 -19.73 -28.99
C ARG A 22 3.34 -18.82 -29.67
N SER A 23 3.24 -17.59 -29.16
CA SER A 23 2.47 -16.50 -29.77
C SER A 23 3.12 -16.04 -31.08
N PRO A 24 2.36 -15.79 -32.16
CA PRO A 24 2.90 -15.31 -33.43
C PRO A 24 3.37 -13.86 -33.34
N THR A 25 4.61 -13.65 -33.78
CA THR A 25 5.28 -12.35 -33.92
C THR A 25 4.51 -11.41 -34.86
N PRO A 26 4.21 -10.15 -34.46
CA PRO A 26 3.62 -9.17 -35.38
C PRO A 26 4.64 -8.70 -36.44
N PRO A 27 4.19 -8.39 -37.67
CA PRO A 27 5.07 -7.92 -38.74
C PRO A 27 5.62 -6.51 -38.47
N PRO A 28 6.79 -6.18 -39.03
CA PRO A 28 7.41 -4.85 -38.88
C PRO A 28 6.58 -3.77 -39.59
N PRO A 29 6.46 -2.55 -39.01
CA PRO A 29 5.76 -1.46 -39.65
C PRO A 29 6.52 -0.97 -40.89
N SER A 30 5.78 -0.84 -41.99
CA SER A 30 6.26 -0.27 -43.25
C SER A 30 6.79 1.14 -43.04
N GLN A 31 8.02 1.37 -43.50
CA GLN A 31 8.66 2.67 -43.53
C GLN A 31 7.91 3.55 -44.54
N VAL A 32 7.24 4.59 -44.04
CA VAL A 32 6.73 5.68 -44.86
C VAL A 32 7.86 6.68 -45.03
N GLU A 33 8.49 6.68 -46.20
CA GLU A 33 9.40 7.73 -46.65
C GLU A 33 8.63 9.06 -46.71
N ARG A 34 8.73 9.88 -45.65
CA ARG A 34 8.40 11.29 -45.75
C ARG A 34 9.59 12.02 -46.35
N ALA A 35 9.44 12.42 -47.61
CA ALA A 35 10.28 13.41 -48.25
C ALA A 35 10.31 14.68 -47.38
N PHE A 36 11.43 14.94 -46.73
CA PHE A 36 11.70 16.22 -46.08
C PHE A 36 12.01 17.24 -47.19
N THR A 37 11.08 18.17 -47.42
CA THR A 37 11.34 19.40 -48.16
C THR A 37 12.23 20.31 -47.33
N TRP A 38 13.47 20.46 -47.76
CA TRP A 38 14.44 21.40 -47.18
C TRP A 38 13.99 22.83 -47.47
N SER A 39 13.49 23.53 -46.45
CA SER A 39 13.41 25.00 -46.50
C SER A 39 14.73 25.58 -45.98
N PRO A 40 15.35 26.55 -46.67
CA PRO A 40 16.58 27.18 -46.19
C PRO A 40 16.25 28.12 -45.02
N THR A 41 16.59 27.70 -43.81
CA THR A 41 16.54 28.52 -42.59
C THR A 41 17.69 29.54 -42.62
N PRO A 42 17.44 30.84 -42.31
CA PRO A 42 18.47 31.87 -42.29
C PRO A 42 19.55 31.59 -41.24
N ALA A 43 20.78 31.95 -41.61
CA ALA A 43 22.01 31.69 -40.88
C ALA A 43 21.93 32.04 -39.37
N PRO A 44 22.22 31.09 -38.46
CA PRO A 44 22.36 31.40 -37.05
C PRO A 44 23.69 32.12 -36.83
N SER A 45 23.58 33.32 -36.24
CA SER A 45 24.66 34.10 -35.67
C SER A 45 25.61 33.20 -34.88
N THR A 46 26.90 33.27 -35.21
CA THR A 46 28.03 32.61 -34.58
C THR A 46 28.04 32.84 -33.07
N GLN A 47 27.31 32.01 -32.31
CA GLN A 47 27.46 31.92 -30.87
C GLN A 47 28.73 31.12 -30.62
N GLN A 48 29.70 31.80 -29.99
CA GLN A 48 30.94 31.23 -29.50
C GLN A 48 30.67 29.91 -28.76
N PRO A 49 31.39 28.82 -29.04
CA PRO A 49 31.21 27.56 -28.33
C PRO A 49 31.62 27.76 -26.87
N THR A 50 30.63 27.95 -26.01
CA THR A 50 30.79 27.90 -24.55
C THR A 50 31.44 26.57 -24.22
N GLN A 51 32.72 26.60 -23.84
CA GLN A 51 33.47 25.38 -23.55
C GLN A 51 32.71 24.59 -22.47
N PRO A 52 32.57 23.26 -22.65
CA PRO A 52 31.89 22.43 -21.66
C PRO A 52 32.65 22.57 -20.34
N VAL A 53 32.01 23.19 -19.35
CA VAL A 53 32.53 23.33 -18.00
C VAL A 53 32.80 21.92 -17.50
N LYS A 54 34.08 21.54 -17.41
CA LYS A 54 34.50 20.23 -16.93
C LYS A 54 33.93 20.06 -15.53
N GLN A 55 32.95 19.18 -15.38
CA GLN A 55 32.37 18.88 -14.07
C GLN A 55 33.47 18.31 -13.19
N GLN A 56 33.91 19.10 -12.21
CA GLN A 56 34.93 18.70 -11.27
C GLN A 56 34.37 17.55 -10.43
N ARG A 57 34.99 16.37 -10.52
CA ARG A 57 34.60 15.21 -9.72
C ARG A 57 34.91 15.51 -8.26
N VAL A 58 33.87 15.60 -7.43
CA VAL A 58 34.02 15.80 -5.99
C VAL A 58 34.64 14.54 -5.37
N HIS A 59 35.77 14.71 -4.68
CA HIS A 59 36.38 13.64 -3.91
C HIS A 59 35.69 13.55 -2.54
N TYR A 60 35.05 12.42 -2.23
CA TYR A 60 34.36 12.21 -0.96
C TYR A 60 35.36 11.86 0.14
N THR A 61 35.72 12.85 0.95
CA THR A 61 36.48 12.64 2.20
C THR A 61 35.63 11.82 3.20
N PRO A 62 36.26 11.15 4.18
CA PRO A 62 35.54 10.42 5.23
C PRO A 62 34.47 11.28 5.93
N GLU A 63 34.76 12.55 6.17
CA GLU A 63 33.86 13.51 6.81
C GLU A 63 32.64 13.80 5.94
N LEU A 64 32.83 13.97 4.63
CA LEU A 64 31.72 14.15 3.68
C LEU A 64 30.84 12.90 3.59
N LYS A 65 31.45 11.70 3.62
CA LYS A 65 30.70 10.43 3.68
C LYS A 65 29.86 10.36 4.96
N LEU A 66 30.44 10.69 6.10
CA LEU A 66 29.76 10.69 7.39
C LEU A 66 28.60 11.69 7.40
N GLN A 67 28.81 12.91 6.91
CA GLN A 67 27.76 13.92 6.80
C GLN A 67 26.61 13.48 5.89
N LEU A 68 26.92 12.79 4.78
CA LEU A 68 25.92 12.23 3.88
C LEU A 68 25.04 11.19 4.58
N ILE A 69 25.65 10.24 5.30
CA ILE A 69 24.89 9.18 6.00
C ILE A 69 24.05 9.78 7.15
N ARG A 70 24.62 10.71 7.93
CA ARG A 70 23.86 11.43 8.97
C ARG A 70 22.67 12.22 8.39
N LEU A 71 22.80 12.78 7.20
CA LEU A 71 21.67 13.44 6.52
C LEU A 71 20.57 12.45 6.14
N CYS A 72 20.94 11.23 5.70
CA CYS A 72 19.96 10.17 5.43
C CYS A 72 19.21 9.76 6.70
N ILE A 73 19.93 9.53 7.81
CA ILE A 73 19.34 9.14 9.11
C ILE A 73 18.40 10.23 9.63
N ASN A 74 18.84 11.50 9.61
CA ASN A 74 18.04 12.62 10.08
C ASN A 74 16.78 12.86 9.23
N SER A 75 16.77 12.35 7.99
CA SER A 75 15.66 12.51 7.06
C SER A 75 14.84 11.22 6.86
N THR A 76 14.84 10.34 7.87
CA THR A 76 14.17 9.03 7.79
C THR A 76 12.66 9.17 7.63
N GLU A 77 12.04 10.19 8.23
CA GLU A 77 10.61 10.45 8.06
C GLU A 77 10.26 10.78 6.60
N GLN A 78 11.04 11.65 5.95
CA GLN A 78 10.85 11.98 4.54
C GLN A 78 11.16 10.80 3.64
N PHE A 79 12.08 9.91 4.05
CA PHE A 79 12.28 8.64 3.36
C PHE A 79 10.96 7.85 3.36
N CYS A 80 10.26 7.76 4.50
CA CYS A 80 8.98 7.06 4.65
C CYS A 80 7.87 7.61 3.75
N GLU A 81 7.76 8.94 3.64
CA GLU A 81 6.67 9.60 2.91
C GLU A 81 6.93 9.71 1.40
N LEU A 82 8.19 9.90 1.00
CA LEU A 82 8.54 10.17 -0.40
C LEU A 82 8.82 8.89 -1.19
N ASN A 83 8.54 8.97 -2.48
CA ASN A 83 9.09 8.04 -3.45
C ASN A 83 10.63 8.16 -3.49
N ALA A 84 11.31 7.03 -3.73
CA ALA A 84 12.77 6.94 -3.63
C ALA A 84 13.50 8.02 -4.46
N GLY A 85 13.00 8.36 -5.66
CA GLY A 85 13.57 9.40 -6.50
C GLY A 85 13.53 10.79 -5.88
N ALA A 86 12.38 11.19 -5.30
CA ALA A 86 12.23 12.49 -4.66
C ALA A 86 13.06 12.60 -3.38
N PHE A 87 13.15 11.51 -2.60
CA PHE A 87 14.03 11.45 -1.43
C PHE A 87 15.49 11.76 -1.80
N TRP A 88 16.04 11.13 -2.85
CA TRP A 88 17.42 11.38 -3.24
C TRP A 88 17.65 12.78 -3.81
N GLN A 89 16.65 13.37 -4.48
CA GLN A 89 16.71 14.78 -4.89
C GLN A 89 16.72 15.71 -3.67
N TYR A 90 15.89 15.43 -2.68
CA TYR A 90 15.84 16.17 -1.41
C TYR A 90 17.19 16.10 -0.66
N ILE A 91 17.75 14.89 -0.51
CA ILE A 91 19.08 14.71 0.11
C ILE A 91 20.16 15.42 -0.69
N ALA A 92 20.10 15.43 -2.03
CA ALA A 92 21.07 16.15 -2.86
C ALA A 92 21.04 17.66 -2.62
N VAL A 93 19.85 18.24 -2.48
CA VAL A 93 19.69 19.67 -2.13
C VAL A 93 20.26 19.94 -0.74
N LEU A 94 19.89 19.16 0.28
CA LEU A 94 20.40 19.34 1.64
C LEU A 94 21.92 19.17 1.73
N PHE A 95 22.46 18.17 1.03
CA PHE A 95 23.90 17.91 1.02
C PHE A 95 24.66 19.06 0.36
N GLN A 96 24.16 19.60 -0.76
CA GLN A 96 24.75 20.76 -1.42
C GLN A 96 24.69 22.01 -0.54
N GLN A 97 23.56 22.24 0.15
CA GLN A 97 23.42 23.37 1.07
C GLN A 97 24.42 23.28 2.23
N LYS A 98 24.61 22.09 2.81
CA LYS A 98 25.47 21.89 3.98
C LYS A 98 26.96 21.90 3.65
N THR A 99 27.34 21.39 2.49
CA THR A 99 28.76 21.19 2.12
C THR A 99 29.27 22.19 1.08
N GLY A 100 28.37 22.93 0.43
CA GLY A 100 28.68 23.77 -0.74
C GLY A 100 29.01 22.99 -2.02
N ASN A 101 29.10 21.66 -1.95
CA ASN A 101 29.54 20.82 -3.05
C ASN A 101 28.35 20.25 -3.82
N LYS A 102 28.38 20.38 -5.15
CA LYS A 102 27.44 19.66 -6.02
C LYS A 102 27.83 18.18 -6.05
N ALA A 103 27.10 17.39 -5.30
CA ALA A 103 27.26 15.95 -5.33
C ALA A 103 26.82 15.36 -6.67
N GLY A 104 27.54 14.33 -7.13
CA GLY A 104 27.08 13.47 -8.21
C GLY A 104 25.93 12.55 -7.75
N ASP A 105 25.90 11.33 -8.26
CA ASP A 105 24.88 10.33 -7.93
C ASP A 105 25.02 9.83 -6.47
N LEU A 106 24.37 10.54 -5.54
CA LEU A 106 24.40 10.25 -4.10
C LEU A 106 23.83 8.87 -3.78
N ARG A 107 22.77 8.46 -4.48
CA ARG A 107 22.16 7.15 -4.30
C ARG A 107 23.17 6.04 -4.57
N LYS A 108 23.87 6.10 -5.70
CA LYS A 108 24.94 5.14 -6.00
C LYS A 108 26.04 5.20 -4.96
N LYS A 109 26.43 6.40 -4.52
CA LYS A 109 27.49 6.55 -3.53
C LYS A 109 27.13 5.89 -2.19
N VAL A 110 25.94 6.14 -1.65
CA VAL A 110 25.46 5.51 -0.42
C VAL A 110 25.35 4.00 -0.59
N SER A 111 24.83 3.52 -1.73
CA SER A 111 24.77 2.09 -2.03
C SER A 111 26.15 1.44 -2.00
N THR A 112 27.17 2.08 -2.59
CA THR A 112 28.55 1.58 -2.55
C THR A 112 29.08 1.52 -1.12
N LEU A 113 28.83 2.55 -0.30
CA LEU A 113 29.27 2.56 1.11
C LEU A 113 28.63 1.44 1.94
N ILE A 114 27.33 1.18 1.73
CA ILE A 114 26.62 0.06 2.36
C ILE A 114 27.24 -1.28 1.95
N THR A 115 27.43 -1.51 0.64
CA THR A 115 28.03 -2.77 0.16
C THR A 115 29.45 -2.98 0.67
N GLU A 116 30.26 -1.91 0.74
CA GLU A 116 31.60 -1.94 1.35
C GLU A 116 31.51 -2.34 2.83
N ARG A 117 30.60 -1.73 3.59
CA ARG A 117 30.37 -2.05 5.01
C ARG A 117 29.91 -3.49 5.23
N GLU A 118 28.95 -3.97 4.44
CA GLU A 118 28.49 -5.36 4.47
C GLU A 118 29.61 -6.36 4.17
N ALA A 119 30.53 -6.02 3.25
CA ALA A 119 31.70 -6.85 2.97
C ALA A 119 32.65 -6.90 4.18
N VAL A 120 32.87 -5.78 4.87
CA VAL A 120 33.67 -5.73 6.10
C VAL A 120 33.02 -6.55 7.21
N ILE A 121 31.70 -6.41 7.44
CA ILE A 121 30.97 -7.19 8.44
C ILE A 121 31.07 -8.69 8.14
N ARG A 122 30.90 -9.10 6.87
CA ARG A 122 31.04 -10.51 6.46
C ARG A 122 32.46 -11.03 6.65
N ALA A 123 33.47 -10.26 6.27
CA ALA A 123 34.88 -10.64 6.45
C ALA A 123 35.20 -10.82 7.94
N HIS A 124 34.70 -9.92 8.79
CA HIS A 124 34.88 -10.01 10.24
C HIS A 124 34.20 -11.25 10.84
N LYS A 125 32.97 -11.58 10.41
CA LYS A 125 32.27 -12.81 10.85
C LYS A 125 33.05 -14.09 10.55
N LEU A 126 33.89 -14.10 9.51
CA LEU A 126 34.72 -15.26 9.15
C LEU A 126 36.02 -15.33 9.95
N GLN A 127 36.51 -14.22 10.47
CA GLN A 127 37.75 -14.11 11.23
C GLN A 127 37.49 -14.23 12.74
N SER A 128 36.93 -15.37 13.18
CA SER A 128 36.70 -15.63 14.60
C SER A 128 38.02 -15.63 15.39
N GLY A 129 38.25 -14.61 16.21
CA GLY A 129 39.39 -14.52 17.13
C GLY A 129 40.37 -13.35 16.91
N VAL A 130 40.17 -12.51 15.88
CA VAL A 130 40.96 -11.30 15.68
C VAL A 130 40.31 -10.13 16.41
N ALA A 131 41.08 -9.41 17.22
CA ALA A 131 40.61 -8.18 17.86
C ALA A 131 40.30 -7.13 16.79
N VAL A 132 39.03 -6.73 16.68
CA VAL A 132 38.60 -5.68 15.75
C VAL A 132 38.97 -4.33 16.32
N ALA A 133 39.45 -3.44 15.46
CA ALA A 133 39.52 -2.03 15.78
C ALA A 133 38.13 -1.50 16.20
N ALA A 134 38.11 -0.49 17.07
CA ALA A 134 36.87 0.15 17.46
C ALA A 134 36.12 0.68 16.22
N PRO A 135 34.79 0.52 16.14
CA PRO A 135 34.01 0.99 15.00
C PRO A 135 34.12 2.51 14.88
N THR A 136 34.40 3.01 13.67
CA THR A 136 34.47 4.45 13.41
C THR A 136 33.07 5.08 13.43
N ASP A 137 32.99 6.40 13.60
CA ASP A 137 31.71 7.14 13.51
C ASP A 137 30.96 6.86 12.20
N LEU A 138 31.69 6.69 11.09
CA LEU A 138 31.12 6.36 9.79
C LEU A 138 30.55 4.95 9.78
N ASP A 139 31.24 3.99 10.38
CA ASP A 139 30.76 2.62 10.51
C ASP A 139 29.47 2.56 11.32
N GLN A 140 29.43 3.25 12.47
CA GLN A 140 28.24 3.31 13.33
C GLN A 140 27.05 3.93 12.61
N ALA A 141 27.27 5.04 11.90
CA ALA A 141 26.21 5.68 11.10
C ALA A 141 25.74 4.78 9.94
N LEU A 142 26.64 4.02 9.30
CA LEU A 142 26.24 3.07 8.27
C LEU A 142 25.42 1.91 8.84
N ASP A 143 25.81 1.39 10.01
CA ASP A 143 25.08 0.33 10.70
C ASP A 143 23.67 0.78 11.09
N GLU A 144 23.53 1.98 11.66
CA GLU A 144 22.23 2.59 11.98
C GLU A 144 21.36 2.77 10.73
N TRP A 145 21.94 3.29 9.63
CA TRP A 145 21.21 3.47 8.39
C TRP A 145 20.77 2.14 7.75
N MET A 146 21.60 1.09 7.82
CA MET A 146 21.23 -0.25 7.37
C MET A 146 20.04 -0.81 8.17
N GLU A 147 20.06 -0.64 9.50
CA GLU A 147 18.96 -1.07 10.37
C GLU A 147 17.64 -0.38 10.01
N ILE A 148 17.68 0.94 9.75
CA ILE A 148 16.51 1.72 9.32
C ILE A 148 15.94 1.17 8.00
N ILE A 149 16.80 0.89 7.02
CA ILE A 149 16.37 0.31 5.73
C ILE A 149 15.77 -1.08 5.91
N GLU A 150 16.39 -1.92 6.75
CA GLU A 150 15.93 -3.29 7.02
C GLU A 150 14.56 -3.28 7.68
N ARG A 151 14.39 -2.52 8.77
CA ARG A 151 13.12 -2.35 9.48
C ARG A 151 12.00 -1.92 8.54
N ARG A 152 12.26 -0.93 7.69
CA ARG A 152 11.26 -0.47 6.72
C ARG A 152 10.91 -1.53 5.67
N ASN A 153 11.90 -2.30 5.23
CA ASN A 153 11.65 -3.39 4.29
C ASN A 153 10.79 -4.49 4.93
N GLU A 154 10.97 -4.77 6.21
CA GLU A 154 10.13 -5.71 6.97
C GLU A 154 8.70 -5.20 7.13
N GLU A 155 8.52 -3.93 7.51
CA GLU A 155 7.19 -3.30 7.60
C GLU A 155 6.44 -3.37 6.27
N ARG A 156 7.11 -3.05 5.16
CA ARG A 156 6.53 -3.13 3.82
C ARG A 156 6.14 -4.57 3.44
N LYS A 157 6.99 -5.54 3.75
CA LYS A 157 6.68 -6.97 3.52
C LYS A 157 5.49 -7.43 4.37
N GLY A 158 5.38 -6.94 5.61
CA GLY A 158 4.25 -7.21 6.49
C GLY A 158 2.93 -6.68 5.91
N GLN A 159 2.93 -5.42 5.46
CA GLN A 159 1.78 -4.80 4.79
C GLN A 159 1.37 -5.57 3.53
N GLU A 160 2.34 -5.91 2.66
CA GLU A 160 2.08 -6.68 1.44
C GLU A 160 1.48 -8.07 1.76
N ALA A 161 1.98 -8.76 2.79
CA ALA A 161 1.44 -10.04 3.22
C ALA A 161 -0.01 -9.92 3.73
N ASP A 162 -0.34 -8.84 4.44
CA ASP A 162 -1.69 -8.61 4.94
C ASP A 162 -2.66 -8.18 3.84
N ASP A 163 -2.20 -7.42 2.85
CA ASP A 163 -2.98 -7.09 1.66
C ASP A 163 -3.29 -8.35 0.84
N ILE A 164 -2.32 -9.25 0.64
CA ILE A 164 -2.54 -10.54 -0.01
C ILE A 164 -3.56 -11.39 0.75
N LYS A 165 -3.48 -11.44 2.10
CA LYS A 165 -4.49 -12.15 2.91
C LYS A 165 -5.88 -11.54 2.74
N ARG A 166 -5.98 -10.20 2.72
CA ARG A 166 -7.24 -9.48 2.55
C ARG A 166 -7.84 -9.75 1.17
N GLU A 167 -7.03 -9.71 0.12
CA GLU A 167 -7.46 -10.02 -1.25
C GLU A 167 -7.92 -11.48 -1.39
N LYS A 168 -7.20 -12.42 -0.77
CA LYS A 168 -7.59 -13.83 -0.73
C LYS A 168 -8.93 -14.03 -0.03
N ALA A 169 -9.13 -13.39 1.12
CA ALA A 169 -10.40 -13.46 1.85
C ALA A 169 -11.56 -12.86 1.04
N ALA A 170 -11.34 -11.71 0.40
CA ALA A 170 -12.34 -11.08 -0.48
C ALA A 170 -12.69 -11.96 -1.68
N SER A 171 -11.70 -12.64 -2.27
CA SER A 171 -11.88 -13.57 -3.38
C SER A 171 -12.68 -14.81 -2.98
N GLU A 172 -12.44 -15.32 -1.76
CA GLU A 172 -13.17 -16.48 -1.22
C GLU A 172 -14.65 -16.15 -0.99
N ILE A 173 -14.94 -15.00 -0.36
CA ILE A 173 -16.32 -14.52 -0.17
C ILE A 173 -17.03 -14.36 -1.52
N LYS A 174 -16.34 -13.79 -2.52
CA LYS A 174 -16.88 -13.65 -3.88
C LYS A 174 -17.18 -15.01 -4.52
N ARG A 175 -16.32 -16.00 -4.34
CA ARG A 175 -16.50 -17.37 -4.81
C ARG A 175 -17.72 -18.03 -4.16
N GLU A 176 -17.84 -17.91 -2.83
CA GLU A 176 -18.98 -18.42 -2.07
C GLU A 176 -20.29 -17.79 -2.52
N ASN A 177 -20.32 -16.46 -2.70
CA ASN A 177 -21.50 -15.73 -3.19
C ASN A 177 -21.93 -16.20 -4.59
N LEU A 178 -20.97 -16.47 -5.49
CA LEU A 178 -21.25 -17.01 -6.81
C LEU A 178 -21.83 -18.42 -6.71
N LEU A 179 -21.22 -19.31 -5.92
CA LEU A 179 -21.71 -20.68 -5.74
C LEU A 179 -23.08 -20.73 -5.09
N HIS A 180 -23.33 -19.89 -4.09
CA HIS A 180 -24.62 -19.76 -3.44
C HIS A 180 -25.70 -19.21 -4.39
N THR A 181 -25.35 -18.28 -5.29
CA THR A 181 -26.28 -17.82 -6.33
C THR A 181 -26.58 -18.94 -7.32
N LEU A 182 -25.58 -19.76 -7.69
CA LEU A 182 -25.76 -20.90 -8.57
C LEU A 182 -26.60 -22.00 -7.92
N SER A 183 -26.43 -22.28 -6.62
CA SER A 183 -27.23 -23.29 -5.91
C SER A 183 -28.69 -22.86 -5.72
N LYS A 184 -28.95 -21.55 -5.63
CA LYS A 184 -30.31 -20.99 -5.55
C LYS A 184 -31.03 -20.87 -6.89
N LYS A 185 -30.32 -20.90 -8.02
CA LYS A 185 -30.99 -21.06 -9.32
C LYS A 185 -31.70 -22.41 -9.28
N ARG A 186 -33.04 -22.39 -9.38
CA ARG A 186 -33.88 -23.60 -9.31
C ARG A 186 -33.20 -24.74 -10.07
N THR A 187 -32.96 -25.84 -9.39
CA THR A 187 -32.55 -27.08 -10.03
C THR A 187 -33.53 -27.39 -11.15
N PHE A 188 -33.04 -27.91 -12.26
CA PHE A 188 -33.86 -28.24 -13.43
C PHE A 188 -35.10 -29.07 -13.05
N ASN A 189 -34.96 -29.96 -12.07
CA ASN A 189 -36.08 -30.72 -11.49
C ASN A 189 -37.11 -29.82 -10.80
N ALA A 190 -36.71 -28.85 -9.98
CA ALA A 190 -37.65 -27.89 -9.38
C ALA A 190 -38.35 -27.00 -10.43
N VAL A 191 -37.70 -26.70 -11.56
CA VAL A 191 -38.34 -26.03 -12.70
C VAL A 191 -39.35 -26.95 -13.41
N MET A 192 -39.01 -28.24 -13.59
CA MET A 192 -39.90 -29.24 -14.19
C MET A 192 -41.09 -29.60 -13.30
N ASP A 193 -40.90 -29.71 -11.98
CA ASP A 193 -41.97 -29.94 -11.02
C ASP A 193 -42.91 -28.73 -10.93
N ALA A 194 -42.37 -27.51 -10.98
CA ALA A 194 -43.16 -26.29 -11.10
C ALA A 194 -43.92 -26.20 -12.44
N ARG A 195 -43.40 -26.81 -13.51
CA ARG A 195 -44.09 -26.88 -14.81
C ARG A 195 -45.24 -27.89 -14.79
N ASN A 196 -45.09 -28.99 -14.05
CA ASN A 196 -46.13 -30.02 -13.92
C ASN A 196 -47.25 -29.65 -12.92
N THR A 197 -46.98 -28.75 -11.97
CA THR A 197 -47.95 -28.32 -10.94
C THR A 197 -48.70 -27.03 -11.30
N VAL A 198 -48.26 -26.28 -12.32
CA VAL A 198 -48.99 -25.12 -12.81
C VAL A 198 -49.89 -25.58 -13.96
N ASP A 199 -51.15 -25.85 -13.62
CA ASP A 199 -52.22 -26.04 -14.59
C ASP A 199 -52.43 -24.71 -15.33
N LEU A 200 -51.80 -24.60 -16.51
CA LEU A 200 -51.81 -23.42 -17.38
C LEU A 200 -53.16 -23.21 -18.10
N THR A 201 -54.17 -24.01 -17.78
CA THR A 201 -55.49 -23.94 -18.43
C THR A 201 -56.30 -22.69 -18.05
N HIS A 202 -55.92 -21.94 -17.01
CA HIS A 202 -56.56 -20.68 -16.63
C HIS A 202 -55.68 -19.45 -16.90
N PRO A 203 -56.01 -18.61 -17.90
CA PRO A 203 -55.22 -17.44 -18.29
C PRO A 203 -55.02 -16.39 -17.18
N GLY A 204 -55.90 -16.36 -16.18
CA GLY A 204 -55.86 -15.39 -15.08
C GLY A 204 -54.69 -15.57 -14.11
N ASP A 205 -54.29 -16.82 -13.84
CA ASP A 205 -53.31 -17.13 -12.80
C ASP A 205 -51.87 -16.79 -13.21
N VAL A 206 -51.59 -16.79 -14.51
CA VAL A 206 -50.30 -16.40 -15.07
C VAL A 206 -50.02 -14.91 -14.85
N VAL A 207 -51.05 -14.07 -14.93
CA VAL A 207 -50.92 -12.62 -14.74
C VAL A 207 -50.67 -12.29 -13.26
N ILE A 208 -51.41 -12.95 -12.34
CA ILE A 208 -51.26 -12.77 -10.90
C ILE A 208 -49.85 -13.21 -10.46
N LYS A 209 -49.40 -14.41 -10.87
CA LYS A 209 -48.05 -14.89 -10.54
C LYS A 209 -46.94 -14.02 -11.14
N ARG A 210 -47.08 -13.52 -12.39
CA ARG A 210 -46.11 -12.56 -12.97
C ARG A 210 -46.09 -11.21 -12.25
N ARG A 211 -47.21 -10.76 -11.69
CA ARG A 211 -47.24 -9.55 -10.84
C ARG A 211 -46.51 -9.81 -9.53
N GLN A 212 -46.79 -10.94 -8.88
CA GLN A 212 -46.21 -11.29 -7.58
C GLN A 212 -44.70 -11.56 -7.63
N ILE A 213 -44.19 -12.12 -8.74
CA ILE A 213 -42.74 -12.25 -8.98
C ILE A 213 -42.09 -10.88 -9.18
N ARG A 214 -42.75 -9.96 -9.89
CA ARG A 214 -42.24 -8.59 -10.10
C ARG A 214 -42.21 -7.80 -8.79
N GLU A 215 -43.21 -7.93 -7.93
CA GLU A 215 -43.22 -7.26 -6.63
C GLU A 215 -42.15 -7.82 -5.69
N ASN A 216 -41.98 -9.15 -5.63
CA ASN A 216 -40.89 -9.77 -4.87
C ASN A 216 -39.50 -9.31 -5.35
N LEU A 217 -39.30 -9.16 -6.66
CA LEU A 217 -38.04 -8.60 -7.19
C LEU A 217 -37.85 -7.13 -6.79
N ARG A 218 -38.92 -6.34 -6.75
CA ARG A 218 -38.86 -4.92 -6.38
C ARG A 218 -38.53 -4.73 -4.91
N GLU A 219 -39.09 -5.57 -4.04
CA GLU A 219 -38.78 -5.60 -2.61
C GLU A 219 -37.33 -6.03 -2.34
N SER A 220 -36.81 -7.02 -3.08
CA SER A 220 -35.42 -7.44 -2.91
C SER A 220 -34.41 -6.39 -3.38
N THR A 221 -34.75 -5.64 -4.45
CA THR A 221 -33.92 -4.54 -4.96
C THR A 221 -33.89 -3.38 -3.97
N ASN A 222 -35.02 -3.00 -3.39
CA ASN A 222 -35.09 -1.98 -2.33
C ASN A 222 -34.28 -2.36 -1.08
N LYS A 223 -34.25 -3.66 -0.71
CA LYS A 223 -33.41 -4.12 0.40
C LYS A 223 -31.92 -3.98 0.08
N ALA A 224 -31.49 -4.35 -1.13
CA ALA A 224 -30.09 -4.19 -1.54
C ALA A 224 -29.66 -2.72 -1.56
N GLU A 225 -30.49 -1.83 -2.10
CA GLU A 225 -30.24 -0.38 -2.09
C GLU A 225 -30.18 0.18 -0.66
N PHE A 226 -31.03 -0.31 0.24
CA PHE A 226 -30.97 0.04 1.66
C PHE A 226 -29.65 -0.39 2.31
N TYR A 227 -29.15 -1.60 2.03
CA TYR A 227 -27.87 -2.06 2.58
C TYR A 227 -26.68 -1.26 2.05
N GLU A 228 -26.65 -0.96 0.75
CA GLU A 228 -25.61 -0.10 0.16
C GLU A 228 -25.66 1.31 0.76
N SER A 229 -26.86 1.88 0.95
CA SER A 229 -27.01 3.17 1.63
C SER A 229 -26.52 3.11 3.07
N LEU A 230 -26.76 2.03 3.79
CA LEU A 230 -26.35 1.87 5.19
C LEU A 230 -24.82 1.69 5.30
N LEU A 231 -24.21 0.91 4.42
CA LEU A 231 -22.75 0.76 4.34
C LEU A 231 -22.07 2.10 4.02
N ARG A 232 -22.64 2.89 3.11
CA ARG A 232 -22.12 4.22 2.77
C ARG A 232 -22.16 5.18 3.96
N ILE A 233 -23.27 5.20 4.71
CA ILE A 233 -23.42 6.01 5.93
C ILE A 233 -22.37 5.60 6.98
N MET A 234 -22.10 4.31 7.14
CA MET A 234 -21.08 3.83 8.08
C MET A 234 -19.66 4.26 7.66
N ASP A 235 -19.36 4.23 6.37
CA ASP A 235 -18.03 4.61 5.86
C ASP A 235 -17.82 6.13 5.97
N GLU A 236 -18.84 6.94 5.66
CA GLU A 236 -18.86 8.39 5.90
C GLU A 236 -18.66 8.73 7.39
N PHE A 237 -19.29 7.97 8.29
CA PHE A 237 -19.12 8.16 9.73
C PHE A 237 -17.70 7.82 10.20
N LYS A 238 -17.15 6.68 9.74
CA LYS A 238 -15.80 6.23 10.08
C LYS A 238 -14.74 7.21 9.59
N THR A 239 -14.86 7.68 8.35
CA THR A 239 -13.97 8.69 7.77
C THR A 239 -14.08 10.03 8.50
N GLY A 240 -15.28 10.43 8.93
CA GLY A 240 -15.49 11.62 9.77
C GLY A 240 -14.77 11.56 11.11
N ILE A 241 -14.85 10.43 11.83
CA ILE A 241 -14.14 10.23 13.11
C ILE A 241 -12.62 10.28 12.90
N LEU A 242 -12.12 9.55 11.90
CA LEU A 242 -10.68 9.52 11.61
C LEU A 242 -10.16 10.91 11.23
N SER A 243 -10.91 11.68 10.44
CA SER A 243 -10.55 13.05 10.10
C SER A 243 -10.58 14.01 11.31
N ALA A 244 -11.47 13.78 12.27
CA ALA A 244 -11.53 14.59 13.49
C ALA A 244 -10.35 14.30 14.42
N LEU A 245 -9.95 13.02 14.53
CA LEU A 245 -8.78 12.60 15.32
C LEU A 245 -7.46 13.07 14.70
N ASN A 246 -7.36 13.10 13.37
CA ASN A 246 -6.15 13.52 12.66
C ASN A 246 -6.05 15.02 12.42
N LYS A 247 -7.01 15.83 12.88
CA LYS A 247 -6.93 17.29 12.69
C LYS A 247 -5.81 17.84 13.57
N PRO A 248 -4.66 18.25 13.01
CA PRO A 248 -3.57 18.78 13.81
C PRO A 248 -4.09 20.03 14.51
N SER A 249 -3.98 20.03 15.84
CA SER A 249 -4.33 21.16 16.69
C SER A 249 -3.57 22.39 16.19
N SER A 250 -4.24 23.18 15.36
CA SER A 250 -3.70 24.37 14.74
C SER A 250 -3.83 25.47 15.78
N GLN A 251 -2.94 25.40 16.77
CA GLN A 251 -2.80 26.45 17.76
C GLN A 251 -2.28 27.69 17.01
N PRO A 252 -2.99 28.83 17.03
CA PRO A 252 -2.51 30.03 16.37
C PRO A 252 -1.23 30.49 17.05
N SER A 253 -0.13 30.57 16.29
CA SER A 253 1.11 31.24 16.68
C SER A 253 0.79 32.71 16.99
N SER A 254 0.57 32.99 18.26
CA SER A 254 0.54 34.35 18.80
C SER A 254 1.99 34.81 18.97
N GLU A 255 2.44 35.63 18.04
CA GLU A 255 3.68 36.38 18.09
C GLU A 255 3.59 37.49 19.16
N VAL A 256 4.17 37.28 20.34
CA VAL A 256 4.48 38.35 21.33
C VAL A 256 5.81 38.02 22.06
N PRO A 257 6.71 39.02 22.27
CA PRO A 257 8.11 38.85 22.68
C PRO A 257 8.28 38.66 24.23
N PRO A 258 9.52 38.50 24.76
CA PRO A 258 9.80 37.62 25.88
C PRO A 258 9.53 38.26 27.25
N ALA A 259 8.75 37.58 28.08
CA ALA A 259 8.86 37.69 29.53
C ALA A 259 8.61 36.32 30.16
N ILE A 260 9.65 35.88 30.86
CA ILE A 260 9.84 34.63 31.60
C ILE A 260 8.62 34.31 32.48
N LEU A 261 7.85 33.27 32.13
CA LEU A 261 7.05 32.44 33.04
C LEU A 261 6.85 31.05 32.39
N PRO A 262 6.83 29.96 33.18
CA PRO A 262 6.68 28.61 32.63
C PRO A 262 5.32 28.45 31.94
N PRO A 263 5.27 27.89 30.71
CA PRO A 263 4.03 27.80 29.95
C PRO A 263 3.08 26.78 30.61
N ALA A 264 1.87 27.26 30.91
CA ALA A 264 0.76 26.42 31.32
C ALA A 264 0.42 25.44 30.17
N ILE A 265 0.51 24.16 30.49
CA ILE A 265 0.17 23.05 29.59
C ILE A 265 -1.30 23.23 29.16
N PRO A 266 -1.61 23.32 27.86
CA PRO A 266 -3.00 23.39 27.41
C PRO A 266 -3.73 22.10 27.82
N PRO A 267 -5.00 22.18 28.24
CA PRO A 267 -5.75 21.02 28.68
C PRO A 267 -5.90 20.03 27.52
N LEU A 268 -5.34 18.83 27.71
CA LEU A 268 -5.61 17.65 26.91
C LEU A 268 -7.13 17.53 26.68
N ALA A 269 -7.55 17.16 25.47
CA ALA A 269 -8.95 16.91 25.13
C ALA A 269 -9.64 16.20 26.29
N THR A 270 -10.66 16.86 26.86
CA THR A 270 -11.20 16.45 28.14
C THR A 270 -11.70 15.01 28.04
N SER A 271 -11.36 14.18 29.02
CA SER A 271 -11.84 12.79 29.15
C SER A 271 -13.36 12.67 28.88
N ALA A 272 -14.12 13.74 29.13
CA ALA A 272 -15.55 13.83 28.81
C ALA A 272 -15.88 13.66 27.32
N GLU A 273 -15.11 14.23 26.39
CA GLU A 273 -15.36 14.11 24.94
C GLU A 273 -15.07 12.70 24.42
N VAL A 274 -13.98 12.10 24.88
CA VAL A 274 -13.64 10.69 24.56
C VAL A 274 -14.72 9.75 25.10
N THR A 275 -15.17 9.98 26.33
CA THR A 275 -16.25 9.20 26.95
C THR A 275 -17.58 9.36 26.20
N GLN A 276 -17.89 10.57 25.72
CA GLN A 276 -19.09 10.83 24.94
C GLN A 276 -19.06 10.12 23.58
N LEU A 277 -17.91 10.11 22.90
CA LEU A 277 -17.72 9.37 21.65
C LEU A 277 -17.85 7.86 21.87
N HIS A 278 -17.27 7.33 22.94
CA HIS A 278 -17.39 5.91 23.28
C HIS A 278 -18.85 5.50 23.53
N ASN A 279 -19.60 6.28 24.31
CA ASN A 279 -21.02 6.04 24.55
C ASN A 279 -21.88 6.09 23.27
N ARG A 280 -21.50 6.94 22.30
CA ARG A 280 -22.19 7.00 21.00
C ARG A 280 -21.90 5.77 20.15
N LEU A 281 -20.67 5.26 20.20
CA LEU A 281 -20.29 4.01 19.54
C LEU A 281 -21.04 2.80 20.11
N SER A 282 -21.07 2.63 21.44
CA SER A 282 -21.78 1.52 22.07
C SER A 282 -23.29 1.52 21.75
N ARG A 283 -23.93 2.70 21.69
CA ARG A 283 -25.35 2.79 21.27
C ARG A 283 -25.57 2.37 19.81
N LEU A 284 -24.60 2.62 18.92
CA LEU A 284 -24.71 2.20 17.53
C LEU A 284 -24.52 0.69 17.39
N GLU A 285 -23.62 0.10 18.18
CA GLU A 285 -23.43 -1.36 18.25
C GLU A 285 -24.71 -2.06 18.72
N ASP A 286 -25.35 -1.58 19.79
CA ASP A 286 -26.63 -2.11 20.27
C ASP A 286 -27.75 -2.03 19.21
N ILE A 287 -27.83 -0.92 18.47
CA ILE A 287 -28.82 -0.74 17.40
C ILE A 287 -28.56 -1.74 16.26
N LEU A 288 -27.29 -1.97 15.91
CA LEU A 288 -26.90 -2.92 14.88
C LEU A 288 -27.20 -4.36 15.30
N GLU A 289 -26.88 -4.75 16.53
CA GLU A 289 -27.21 -6.09 17.03
C GLU A 289 -28.73 -6.34 17.05
N LYS A 290 -29.51 -5.34 17.44
CA LYS A 290 -30.98 -5.43 17.45
C LYS A 290 -31.54 -5.59 16.03
N LEU A 291 -31.02 -4.84 15.06
CA LEU A 291 -31.41 -4.96 13.65
C LEU A 291 -31.04 -6.34 13.09
N VAL A 292 -29.85 -6.85 13.38
CA VAL A 292 -29.42 -8.20 12.98
C VAL A 292 -30.33 -9.27 13.59
N SER A 293 -30.70 -9.12 14.87
CA SER A 293 -31.62 -10.03 15.56
C SER A 293 -33.02 -10.04 14.95
N GLU A 294 -33.59 -8.87 14.61
CA GLU A 294 -34.90 -8.76 13.94
C GLU A 294 -34.88 -9.39 12.55
N ILE A 295 -33.79 -9.22 11.79
CA ILE A 295 -33.63 -9.83 10.47
C ILE A 295 -33.53 -11.36 10.58
N SER A 296 -32.85 -11.89 11.59
CA SER A 296 -32.77 -13.34 11.83
C SER A 296 -34.13 -13.94 12.20
N LYS A 297 -34.95 -13.22 12.98
CA LYS A 297 -36.29 -13.68 13.39
C LYS A 297 -37.32 -13.67 12.26
N GLY A 298 -37.14 -12.84 11.23
CA GLY A 298 -38.05 -12.77 10.08
C GLY A 298 -37.78 -13.81 8.99
N LYS A 299 -36.95 -14.82 9.26
CA LYS A 299 -36.48 -15.83 8.29
C LYS A 299 -37.04 -17.24 8.52
N ASP A 300 -37.80 -17.43 9.60
CA ASP A 300 -38.63 -18.61 9.88
C ASP A 300 -40.05 -18.40 9.32
#